data_AF-A0A9N9INC5-F1
#
_entry.id   AF-A0A9N9INC5-F1
#
_cell.length_a   1.000
_cell.length_b   1.000
_cell.length_c   1.000
_cell.angle_alpha   90.00
_cell.angle_beta   90.00
_cell.angle_gamma   90.00
#
_symmetry.space_group_name_H-M   'P 1'
#
loop_
_entity.id
_entity.type
_entity.pdbx_description
1 polymer ?
#
loop_
_entity_poly.entity_id
_entity_poly.type
_entity_poly.pdbx_seq_one_letter_code
_entity_poly.pdbx_strand_id
1 'polypeptide(L)' 'MNIMHRDLRWEVVIKYIDSEKWFIIDFNDACKFPSSVPNTQLAKESHAPKVFQSYHNDSVDVWSVGYLIQTAS' A
#
# COMPACT_ATOMS: atom_id res chain seq x y z
N MET A 1 -3.92 16.25 2.57
CA MET A 1 -2.53 15.79 2.33
C MET A 1 -2.59 14.78 1.21
N ASN A 2 -1.70 14.87 0.22
CA ASN A 2 -1.64 13.90 -0.88
C ASN A 2 -0.56 12.87 -0.54
N ILE A 3 -0.91 11.84 0.23
CA ILE A 3 0.00 10.79 0.70
C ILE A 3 -0.46 9.45 0.12
N MET A 4 0.51 8.64 -0.28
CA MET A 4 0.35 7.22 -0.59
C MET A 4 1.19 6.38 0.37
N HIS A 5 0.74 5.17 0.71
CA HIS A 5 1.34 4.27 1.67
C HIS A 5 2.51 3.47 1.08
N ARG A 6 2.37 3.00 -0.17
CA ARG A 6 3.33 2.17 -0.92
C ARG A 6 3.59 0.74 -0.40
N ASP A 7 3.32 0.44 0.87
CA ASP A 7 3.43 -0.91 1.46
C ASP A 7 2.10 -1.44 2.05
N LEU A 8 0.98 -1.37 1.30
CA LEU A 8 -0.29 -1.92 1.78
C LEU A 8 -0.32 -3.44 1.68
N ARG A 9 -0.38 -4.10 2.83
CA ARG A 9 -0.35 -5.56 3.01
C ARG A 9 -1.23 -5.98 4.19
N TRP A 10 -1.58 -7.25 4.32
CA TRP A 10 -2.42 -7.73 5.43
C TRP A 10 -1.80 -7.43 6.80
N GLU A 11 -0.48 -7.48 6.93
CA GLU A 11 0.25 -7.25 8.17
C GLU A 11 0.09 -5.82 8.71
N VAL A 12 -0.24 -4.86 7.84
CA VAL A 12 -0.41 -3.44 8.22
C VAL A 12 -1.88 -3.03 8.29
N VAL A 13 -2.82 -3.96 8.09
CA VAL A 13 -4.27 -3.73 8.21
C VAL A 13 -4.79 -4.40 9.48
N ILE A 14 -5.20 -3.59 10.46
CA ILE A 14 -5.68 -4.07 11.76
C ILE A 14 -7.19 -3.86 11.87
N LYS A 15 -7.93 -4.91 12.26
CA LYS A 15 -9.35 -4.82 12.62
C LYS A 15 -9.51 -4.55 14.12
N TYR A 16 -10.38 -3.62 14.50
CA TYR A 16 -10.80 -3.51 15.90
C TYR A 16 -11.59 -4.75 16.33
N ILE A 17 -11.30 -5.28 17.52
CA ILE A 17 -11.94 -6.51 18.02
C ILE A 17 -13.46 -6.32 18.13
N ASP A 18 -13.90 -5.16 18.63
CA ASP A 18 -15.30 -4.92 18.98
C ASP A 18 -16.05 -4.03 17.97
N SER A 19 -15.50 -3.80 16.77
CA SER A 19 -16.19 -2.99 15.75
C SER A 19 -15.79 -3.36 14.32
N GLU A 20 -16.70 -3.12 13.36
CA GLU A 20 -16.43 -3.20 11.93
C GLU A 20 -15.64 -1.97 11.45
N LYS A 21 -14.45 -1.77 12.04
CA LYS A 21 -13.50 -0.71 11.70
C LYS A 21 -12.12 -1.31 11.50
N TRP A 22 -11.44 -0.80 10.48
CA TRP A 22 -10.08 -1.18 10.12
C TRP A 22 -9.17 0.04 10.11
N PHE A 23 -7.91 -0.17 10.45
CA PHE A 23 -6.88 0.84 10.49
C PHE A 23 -5.68 0.38 9.68
N ILE A 24 -5.08 1.32 8.97
CA ILE A 24 -3.78 1.14 8.31
C ILE A 24 -2.73 1.67 9.27
N ILE A 25 -1.69 0.88 9.51
CA ILE A 25 -0.52 1.25 10.32
C ILE A 25 0.74 1.23 9.45
N ASP A 26 1.90 1.56 10.04
CA ASP A 26 3.22 1.43 9.41
C ASP A 26 3.45 2.30 8.16
N PHE A 27 3.41 3.62 8.35
CA PHE A 27 3.65 4.61 7.28
C PHE A 27 5.14 4.85 6.95
N ASN A 28 6.04 3.92 7.29
CA ASN A 28 7.48 4.10 7.05
C ASN A 28 7.82 4.23 5.55
N ASP A 29 7.09 3.51 4.71
CA ASP A 29 7.21 3.60 3.27
C ASP A 29 6.29 4.67 2.66
N ALA A 30 5.49 5.40 3.45
CA ALA A 30 4.59 6.40 2.91
C ALA A 30 5.34 7.62 2.35
N CYS A 31 4.82 8.22 1.28
CA CYS A 31 5.34 9.47 0.74
C CYS A 31 4.27 10.29 0.03
N LYS A 32 4.62 11.53 -0.36
CA LYS A 32 3.70 12.36 -1.16
C LYS A 32 3.62 11.87 -2.59
N PHE A 33 2.44 11.93 -3.20
CA PHE A 33 2.27 11.65 -4.62
C PHE A 33 2.11 12.93 -5.46
N PRO A 34 2.62 12.93 -6.72
CA PRO A 34 3.40 11.86 -7.35
C PRO A 34 4.83 11.74 -6.78
N SER A 35 5.39 10.53 -6.80
CA SER A 35 6.79 10.26 -6.42
C SER A 35 7.62 9.89 -7.65
N SER A 36 8.78 10.53 -7.81
CA SER A 36 9.81 10.13 -8.78
C SER A 36 10.71 9.01 -8.25
N VAL A 37 10.65 8.71 -6.96
CA VAL A 37 11.53 7.76 -6.28
C VAL A 37 10.86 6.37 -6.22
N PRO A 38 11.39 5.34 -6.91
CA PRO A 38 10.89 3.98 -6.84
C PRO A 38 11.15 3.37 -5.45
N ASN A 39 10.33 2.39 -5.04
CA ASN A 39 10.60 1.56 -3.87
C ASN A 39 11.09 0.18 -4.31
N THR A 40 12.40 -0.07 -4.20
CA THR A 40 13.05 -1.30 -4.70
C THR A 40 13.18 -2.40 -3.66
N GLN A 41 12.81 -2.14 -2.40
CA GLN A 41 12.98 -3.09 -1.29
C GLN A 41 11.73 -3.94 -1.04
N LEU A 42 10.60 -3.59 -1.66
CA LEU A 42 9.33 -4.33 -1.51
C LEU A 42 9.32 -5.64 -2.32
N ALA A 43 8.48 -6.58 -1.91
CA ALA A 43 8.28 -7.84 -2.63
C ALA A 43 7.48 -7.61 -3.92
N LYS A 44 8.01 -8.03 -5.08
CA LYS A 44 7.39 -7.78 -6.39
C LYS A 44 6.12 -8.59 -6.61
N GLU A 45 5.98 -9.69 -5.88
CA GLU A 45 4.91 -10.67 -6.01
C GLU A 45 3.60 -10.19 -5.35
N SER A 46 3.69 -9.21 -4.46
CA SER A 46 2.56 -8.69 -3.67
C SER A 46 2.35 -7.18 -3.78
N HIS A 47 3.07 -6.49 -4.67
CA HIS A 47 2.98 -5.03 -4.84
C HIS A 47 2.74 -4.62 -6.28
N ALA A 48 2.13 -3.43 -6.43
CA ALA A 48 1.86 -2.84 -7.72
C ALA A 48 3.16 -2.70 -8.53
N PRO A 49 3.24 -3.19 -9.78
CA PRO A 49 4.46 -3.08 -10.60
C PRO A 49 4.99 -1.64 -10.74
N LYS A 50 4.09 -0.65 -10.63
CA LYS A 50 4.41 0.76 -10.77
C LYS A 50 5.16 1.35 -9.56
N VAL A 51 5.06 0.75 -8.37
CA VAL A 51 5.80 1.22 -7.18
C VAL A 51 7.32 1.07 -7.34
N PHE A 52 7.74 0.10 -8.17
CA PHE A 52 9.14 -0.16 -8.51
C PHE A 52 9.68 0.74 -9.63
N GLN A 53 8.86 1.64 -10.16
CA GLN A 53 9.21 2.54 -11.24
C GLN A 53 9.18 4.00 -10.75
N SER A 54 9.99 4.85 -11.39
CA SER A 54 9.87 6.30 -11.21
C SER A 54 8.50 6.80 -11.69
N TYR A 55 8.01 7.88 -11.08
CA TYR A 55 6.76 8.54 -11.43
C TYR A 55 5.55 7.63 -11.26
N HIS A 56 5.18 7.45 -9.99
CA HIS A 56 3.95 6.77 -9.57
C HIS A 56 3.14 7.66 -8.63
N ASN A 57 1.85 7.35 -8.50
CA ASN A 57 0.91 8.03 -7.64
C ASN A 57 0.17 7.03 -6.74
N ASP A 58 -0.86 7.51 -6.05
CA ASP A 58 -1.77 6.77 -5.17
C ASP A 58 -2.45 5.56 -5.82
N SER A 59 -2.42 5.41 -7.16
CA SER A 59 -2.91 4.19 -7.82
C SER A 59 -2.16 2.92 -7.39
N VAL A 60 -0.94 3.02 -6.87
CA VAL A 60 -0.21 1.86 -6.30
C VAL A 60 -0.92 1.29 -5.08
N ASP A 61 -1.50 2.15 -4.23
CA ASP A 61 -2.26 1.72 -3.05
C ASP A 61 -3.59 1.10 -3.45
N VAL A 62 -4.27 1.68 -4.46
CA VAL A 62 -5.52 1.11 -5.00
C VAL A 62 -5.28 -0.29 -5.56
N TRP A 63 -4.18 -0.50 -6.28
CA TRP A 63 -3.79 -1.82 -6.75
C TRP A 63 -3.56 -2.78 -5.59
N SER A 64 -2.85 -2.35 -4.54
CA SER A 64 -2.62 -3.18 -3.35
C SER A 64 -3.91 -3.56 -2.64
N VAL A 65 -4.87 -2.65 -2.51
CA VAL A 65 -6.22 -2.98 -1.99
C VAL A 65 -6.89 -4.06 -2.84
N GLY A 66 -6.80 -3.95 -4.18
CA GLY A 66 -7.31 -4.99 -5.08
C GLY A 66 -6.65 -6.35 -4.86
N TYR A 67 -5.32 -6.37 -4.66
CA TYR A 67 -4.58 -7.59 -4.34
C TYR A 67 -4.99 -8.19 -2.99
N LEU A 68 -5.20 -7.37 -1.95
CA LEU A 68 -5.71 -7.82 -0.65
C LEU A 68 -7.11 -8.44 -0.79
N ILE A 69 -8.03 -7.79 -1.52
CA ILE A 69 -9.36 -8.34 -1.78
C ILE A 69 -9.26 -9.69 -2.50
N GLN A 70 -8.39 -9.81 -3.50
CA GLN A 70 -8.18 -11.04 -4.25
C GLN A 70 -7.65 -12.19 -3.39
N THR A 71 -6.83 -11.88 -2.39
CA THR A 71 -6.14 -12.86 -1.53
C THR A 71 -6.81 -13.02 -0.16
N ALA A 72 -7.95 -12.37 0.06
CA ALA A 72 -8.74 -12.52 1.28
C ALA A 72 -9.23 -13.96 1.41
N SER A 73 -8.96 -14.59 2.56
CA SER A 73 -9.36 -15.95 2.90
C SER A 73 -10.11 -15.99 4.22
#